data_AF-A0A7X8CWE8-F1
#
_entry.id   AF-A0A7X8CWE8-F1
#
_cell.length_a   1.000
_cell.length_b   1.000
_cell.length_c   1.000
_cell.angle_alpha   90.00
_cell.angle_beta   90.00
_cell.angle_gamma   90.00
#
_symmetry.space_group_name_H-M   'P 1'
#
loop_
_entity.id
_entity.type
_entity.pdbx_description
1 polymer ?
#
loop_
_entity_poly.entity_id
_entity_poly.type
_entity_poly.pdbx_seq_one_letter_code
_entity_poly.pdbx_strand_id
1 'polypeptide(L)'
;MLDRYLYADWDEPPGAMDFEETFADLVAQAAEGVETILKREGAGTVPKEAGDPFWEFCVRLYVRAPALVNVLLNYKICVEHGLPLHPTVYYDLAEARKYNLRYPLGELERANNLYRDGVELARAVARLDPGIRGMSESLLRRLPVLVRDFVYTGIRDKYTWRASDPVKIRALADRILSECRPDIVVGAAHGSILPGLLLAEYLGAPLYFIRFSMFKRKDDAPIVSLSDEVFLSSYRDGTALLFDEDVAKGTTLELFERRLAPLFPKRRTASVIRHSGASIRPDFTARTWWE
;
A
#
# COMPACT_ATOMS: atom_id res chain seq x y z
N MET A 1 11.45 3.14 12.77
CA MET A 1 10.57 3.51 11.65
C MET A 1 11.31 4.40 10.67
N LEU A 2 10.99 4.24 9.38
CA LEU A 2 11.62 4.90 8.23
C LEU A 2 11.30 6.40 8.15
N ASP A 3 10.13 6.81 8.66
CA ASP A 3 9.67 8.21 8.71
C ASP A 3 10.70 9.19 9.29
N ARG A 4 11.48 8.76 10.28
CA ARG A 4 12.58 9.53 10.89
C ARG A 4 13.69 9.92 9.90
N TYR A 5 13.74 9.27 8.74
CA TYR A 5 14.77 9.48 7.72
C TYR A 5 14.20 10.02 6.40
N LEU A 6 12.94 10.46 6.38
CA LEU A 6 12.32 11.03 5.20
C LEU A 6 12.43 12.56 5.24
N TYR A 7 13.38 13.08 4.46
CA TYR A 7 13.55 14.52 4.24
C TYR A 7 13.32 14.82 2.76
N ALA A 8 12.20 15.47 2.45
CA ALA A 8 11.80 15.80 1.09
C ALA A 8 10.83 16.99 1.06
N ASP A 9 10.71 17.61 -0.12
CA ASP A 9 9.57 18.48 -0.44
C ASP A 9 8.32 17.60 -0.64
N TRP A 10 7.31 17.77 0.20
CA TRP A 10 6.06 16.99 0.14
C TRP A 10 5.01 17.60 -0.79
N ASP A 11 5.26 18.78 -1.38
CA ASP A 11 4.36 19.41 -2.33
C ASP A 11 4.63 18.99 -3.78
N GLU A 12 5.89 18.66 -4.12
CA GLU A 12 6.28 18.16 -5.44
C GLU A 12 6.91 16.75 -5.37
N PRO A 13 6.44 15.79 -6.19
CA PRO A 13 6.93 14.42 -6.14
C PRO A 13 8.40 14.31 -6.62
N PRO A 14 9.25 13.56 -5.92
CA PRO A 14 10.66 13.41 -6.27
C PRO A 14 10.82 12.57 -7.54
N GLY A 15 11.92 12.79 -8.26
CA GLY A 15 12.25 11.99 -9.45
C GLY A 15 12.37 10.49 -9.18
N ALA A 16 12.69 10.10 -7.94
CA ALA A 16 12.80 8.70 -7.52
C ALA A 16 11.49 7.90 -7.62
N MET A 17 10.33 8.55 -7.75
CA MET A 17 9.04 7.89 -8.01
C MET A 17 8.91 7.35 -9.44
N ASP A 18 9.65 7.93 -10.40
CA ASP A 18 9.73 7.39 -11.76
C ASP A 18 10.85 6.34 -11.79
N PHE A 19 10.48 5.08 -11.95
CA PHE A 19 11.44 3.99 -12.06
C PHE A 19 10.82 2.81 -12.78
N GLU A 20 11.68 1.94 -13.31
CA GLU A 20 11.29 0.68 -13.91
C GLU A 20 12.27 -0.40 -13.44
N GLU A 21 11.77 -1.37 -12.68
CA GLU A 21 12.61 -2.39 -12.03
C GLU A 21 11.87 -3.73 -11.96
N THR A 22 12.60 -4.84 -11.95
CA THR A 22 11.97 -6.15 -11.74
C THR A 22 11.49 -6.31 -10.31
N PHE A 23 10.47 -7.14 -10.09
CA PHE A 23 9.96 -7.40 -8.77
C PHE A 23 11.02 -8.06 -7.86
N ALA A 24 11.87 -8.93 -8.41
CA ALA A 24 13.00 -9.48 -7.68
C ALA A 24 13.98 -8.42 -7.19
N ASP A 25 14.35 -7.47 -8.05
CA ASP A 25 15.27 -6.39 -7.70
C ASP A 25 14.68 -5.51 -6.61
N LEU A 26 13.38 -5.20 -6.68
CA LEU A 26 12.67 -4.43 -5.66
C LEU A 26 12.67 -5.13 -4.30
N VAL A 27 12.44 -6.44 -4.27
CA VAL A 27 12.47 -7.24 -3.03
C VAL A 27 13.88 -7.32 -2.44
N ALA A 28 14.91 -7.43 -3.28
CA ALA A 28 16.30 -7.45 -2.85
C ALA A 28 16.76 -6.08 -2.31
N GLN A 29 16.45 -5.01 -3.04
CA GLN A 29 16.75 -3.63 -2.65
C GLN A 29 16.02 -3.21 -1.38
N ALA A 30 14.82 -3.73 -1.12
CA ALA A 30 14.11 -3.49 0.13
C ALA A 30 14.91 -3.98 1.34
N ALA A 31 15.46 -5.20 1.26
CA ALA A 31 16.28 -5.78 2.33
C ALA A 31 17.61 -5.04 2.50
N GLU A 32 18.34 -4.81 1.41
CA GLU A 32 19.60 -4.05 1.43
C GLU A 32 19.39 -2.62 1.97
N GLY A 33 18.28 -2.01 1.57
CA GLY A 33 17.82 -0.69 1.98
C GLY A 33 17.73 -0.56 3.49
N VAL A 34 16.92 -1.41 4.10
CA VAL A 34 16.69 -1.42 5.54
C VAL A 34 17.97 -1.74 6.32
N GLU A 35 18.75 -2.75 5.89
CA GLU A 35 20.00 -3.10 6.56
C GLU A 35 21.02 -1.96 6.52
N THR A 36 21.10 -1.24 5.41
CA THR A 36 21.99 -0.08 5.27
C THR A 36 21.60 1.02 6.25
N ILE A 37 20.30 1.30 6.41
CA ILE A 37 19.79 2.29 7.37
C ILE A 37 20.12 1.84 8.80
N LEU A 38 19.78 0.60 9.17
CA LEU A 38 20.02 0.06 10.51
C LEU A 38 21.51 0.04 10.86
N LYS A 39 22.38 -0.30 9.90
CA LYS A 39 23.84 -0.27 10.09
C LYS A 39 24.35 1.14 10.36
N ARG A 40 23.86 2.15 9.64
CA ARG A 40 24.23 3.56 9.88
C ARG A 40 23.69 4.07 11.21
N GLU A 41 22.45 3.71 11.57
CA GLU A 41 21.86 4.03 12.87
C GLU A 41 22.71 3.44 14.02
N GLY A 42 23.03 2.14 13.96
CA GLY A 42 23.85 1.46 14.97
C GLY A 42 25.29 1.97 15.05
N ALA A 43 25.85 2.45 13.94
CA ALA A 43 27.19 3.06 13.91
C ALA A 43 27.20 4.54 14.34
N GLY A 44 26.03 5.17 14.55
CA GLY A 44 25.93 6.60 14.84
C GLY A 44 26.38 7.49 13.68
N THR A 45 26.33 6.98 12.44
CA THR A 45 26.78 7.68 11.22
C THR A 45 25.63 8.24 10.38
N VAL A 46 24.44 8.35 10.98
CA VAL A 46 23.31 9.05 10.36
C VAL A 46 23.68 10.53 10.23
N PRO A 47 23.61 11.11 9.01
CA PRO A 47 23.92 12.53 8.79
C PRO A 47 23.02 13.45 9.61
N LYS A 48 23.51 14.65 9.92
CA LYS A 48 22.73 15.70 10.60
C LYS A 48 22.24 16.80 9.65
N GLU A 49 22.89 16.94 8.49
CA GLU A 49 22.66 18.05 7.56
C GLU A 49 21.71 17.65 6.44
N ALA A 50 20.82 18.56 6.07
CA ALA A 50 19.99 18.44 4.88
C ALA A 50 20.89 18.53 3.63
N GLY A 51 20.86 17.51 2.77
CA GLY A 51 21.68 17.44 1.55
C GLY A 51 22.58 16.21 1.43
N ASP A 52 22.70 15.39 2.50
CA ASP A 52 23.40 14.11 2.40
C ASP A 52 22.63 13.12 1.50
N PRO A 53 23.29 12.39 0.57
CA PRO A 53 22.66 11.38 -0.28
C PRO A 53 21.91 10.27 0.48
N PHE A 54 22.18 10.09 1.77
CA PHE A 54 21.44 9.20 2.65
C PHE A 54 19.95 9.52 2.72
N TRP A 55 19.57 10.81 2.71
CA TRP A 55 18.16 11.20 2.76
C TRP A 55 17.44 10.81 1.46
N GLU A 56 18.08 11.08 0.31
CA GLU A 56 17.57 10.66 -1.00
C GLU A 56 17.46 9.13 -1.10
N PHE A 57 18.43 8.41 -0.53
CA PHE A 57 18.38 6.96 -0.41
C PHE A 57 17.16 6.48 0.39
N CYS A 58 16.85 7.11 1.53
CA CYS A 58 15.69 6.75 2.35
C CYS A 58 14.37 7.07 1.63
N VAL A 59 14.29 8.21 0.94
CA VAL A 59 13.15 8.56 0.08
C VAL A 59 12.98 7.54 -1.05
N ARG A 60 14.08 7.11 -1.69
CA ARG A 60 14.06 6.10 -2.75
C ARG A 60 13.49 4.77 -2.26
N LEU A 61 13.89 4.34 -1.07
CA LEU A 61 13.36 3.13 -0.43
C LEU A 61 11.86 3.29 -0.12
N TYR A 62 11.45 4.45 0.39
CA TYR A 62 10.05 4.75 0.71
C TYR A 62 9.14 4.67 -0.52
N VAL A 63 9.52 5.31 -1.63
CA VAL A 63 8.68 5.34 -2.86
C VAL A 63 8.65 4.01 -3.61
N ARG A 64 9.58 3.08 -3.33
CA ARG A 64 9.60 1.71 -3.90
C ARG A 64 8.76 0.72 -3.10
N ALA A 65 8.56 0.95 -1.80
CA ALA A 65 7.78 0.06 -0.94
C ALA A 65 6.38 -0.31 -1.50
N PRO A 66 5.61 0.59 -2.14
CA PRO A 66 4.31 0.24 -2.73
C PRO A 66 4.37 -0.84 -3.81
N ALA A 67 5.50 -0.98 -4.51
CA ALA A 67 5.66 -2.00 -5.55
C ALA A 67 5.59 -3.42 -4.98
N LEU A 68 6.09 -3.61 -3.74
CA LEU A 68 6.03 -4.87 -2.99
C LEU A 68 4.58 -5.37 -2.79
N VAL A 69 3.64 -4.43 -2.68
CA VAL A 69 2.21 -4.69 -2.55
C VAL A 69 1.55 -4.80 -3.94
N ASN A 70 1.79 -3.83 -4.80
CA ASN A 70 1.08 -3.70 -6.08
C ASN A 70 1.26 -4.89 -7.01
N VAL A 71 2.49 -5.41 -7.13
CA VAL A 71 2.75 -6.56 -8.01
C VAL A 71 2.01 -7.80 -7.52
N LEU A 72 2.04 -8.07 -6.21
CA LEU A 72 1.40 -9.26 -5.66
C LEU A 72 -0.12 -9.12 -5.55
N LEU A 73 -0.64 -7.89 -5.35
CA LEU A 73 -2.07 -7.61 -5.47
C LEU A 73 -2.56 -7.87 -6.89
N ASN A 74 -1.81 -7.42 -7.91
CA ASN A 74 -2.15 -7.69 -9.31
C ASN A 74 -2.09 -9.18 -9.63
N TYR A 75 -1.04 -9.90 -9.18
CA TYR A 75 -0.92 -11.33 -9.35
C TYR A 75 -2.09 -12.09 -8.69
N LYS A 76 -2.42 -11.78 -7.44
CA LYS A 76 -3.60 -12.31 -6.73
C LYS A 76 -4.87 -12.12 -7.56
N ILE A 77 -5.14 -10.89 -8.01
CA ILE A 77 -6.34 -10.58 -8.82
C ILE A 77 -6.34 -11.37 -10.13
N CYS A 78 -5.19 -11.52 -10.79
CA CYS A 78 -5.15 -12.27 -12.03
C CYS A 78 -5.52 -13.75 -11.82
N VAL A 79 -4.98 -14.37 -10.77
CA VAL A 79 -5.28 -15.76 -10.41
C VAL A 79 -6.76 -15.92 -10.01
N GLU A 80 -7.29 -15.00 -9.20
CA GLU A 80 -8.67 -15.05 -8.69
C GLU A 80 -9.73 -14.83 -9.77
N HIS A 81 -9.42 -14.00 -10.77
CA HIS A 81 -10.35 -13.64 -11.83
C HIS A 81 -10.07 -14.34 -13.16
N GLY A 82 -9.16 -15.33 -13.20
CA GLY A 82 -8.88 -16.11 -14.40
C GLY A 82 -8.27 -15.30 -15.54
N LEU A 83 -7.47 -14.29 -15.19
CA LEU A 83 -6.76 -13.43 -16.13
C LEU A 83 -5.38 -13.98 -16.45
N PRO A 84 -4.85 -13.74 -17.66
CA PRO A 84 -3.47 -14.04 -17.98
C PRO A 84 -2.51 -13.26 -17.07
N LEU A 85 -1.32 -13.83 -16.84
CA LEU A 85 -0.21 -13.12 -16.21
C LEU A 85 0.64 -12.49 -17.31
N HIS A 86 0.85 -11.17 -17.24
CA HIS A 86 1.74 -10.45 -18.17
C HIS A 86 3.01 -10.02 -17.44
N PRO A 87 4.19 -10.04 -18.08
CA PRO A 87 5.44 -9.61 -17.45
C PRO A 87 5.48 -8.10 -17.12
N THR A 88 4.58 -7.29 -17.68
CA THR A 88 4.61 -5.81 -17.53
C THR A 88 3.24 -5.14 -17.46
N VAL A 89 2.14 -5.86 -17.70
CA VAL A 89 0.80 -5.27 -17.86
C VAL A 89 -0.07 -5.58 -16.66
N TYR A 90 -0.76 -4.55 -16.20
CA TYR A 90 -1.84 -4.67 -15.24
C TYR A 90 -3.16 -4.74 -16.00
N TYR A 91 -3.95 -5.77 -15.74
CA TYR A 91 -5.19 -5.99 -16.46
C TYR A 91 -6.35 -5.15 -15.91
N ASP A 92 -7.16 -4.65 -16.82
CA ASP A 92 -8.49 -4.10 -16.53
C ASP A 92 -9.49 -5.28 -16.44
N LEU A 93 -10.33 -5.30 -15.39
CA LEU A 93 -11.33 -6.35 -15.23
C LEU A 93 -12.46 -6.27 -16.26
N ALA A 94 -12.68 -5.13 -16.90
CA ALA A 94 -13.56 -5.06 -18.06
C ALA A 94 -13.10 -6.03 -19.17
N GLU A 95 -11.80 -6.30 -19.25
CA GLU A 95 -11.21 -7.28 -20.18
C GLU A 95 -11.26 -8.71 -19.67
N ALA A 96 -11.52 -8.93 -18.37
CA ALA A 96 -11.61 -10.27 -17.78
C ALA A 96 -12.65 -11.15 -18.46
N ARG A 97 -13.73 -10.57 -18.98
CA ARG A 97 -14.77 -11.30 -19.74
C ARG A 97 -14.23 -11.99 -20.99
N LYS A 98 -13.07 -11.59 -21.51
CA LYS A 98 -12.40 -12.20 -22.67
C LYS A 98 -11.60 -13.45 -22.30
N TYR A 99 -11.34 -13.67 -21.00
CA TYR A 99 -10.52 -14.74 -20.48
C TYR A 99 -11.35 -15.64 -19.55
N ASN A 100 -11.05 -16.94 -19.54
CA ASN A 100 -11.71 -17.90 -18.65
C ASN A 100 -10.69 -18.94 -18.17
N LEU A 101 -9.53 -18.45 -17.73
CA LEU A 101 -8.49 -19.32 -17.18
C LEU A 101 -8.94 -19.83 -15.81
N ARG A 102 -8.80 -21.13 -15.59
CA ARG A 102 -9.11 -21.76 -14.30
C ARG A 102 -7.83 -22.13 -13.61
N TYR A 103 -7.53 -21.42 -12.52
CA TYR A 103 -6.40 -21.75 -11.66
C TYR A 103 -6.81 -22.77 -10.59
N PRO A 104 -5.95 -23.75 -10.25
CA PRO A 104 -6.22 -24.69 -9.16
C PRO A 104 -6.35 -23.99 -7.80
N LEU A 105 -7.11 -24.59 -6.87
CA LEU A 105 -7.30 -24.06 -5.51
C LEU A 105 -5.97 -23.78 -4.79
N GLY A 106 -4.97 -24.65 -4.95
CA GLY A 106 -3.65 -24.44 -4.36
C GLY A 106 -2.92 -23.19 -4.90
N GLU A 107 -3.17 -22.81 -6.15
CA GLU A 107 -2.58 -21.60 -6.73
C GLU A 107 -3.33 -20.34 -6.23
N LEU A 108 -4.65 -20.42 -6.03
CA LEU A 108 -5.44 -19.35 -5.40
C LEU A 108 -4.95 -19.07 -3.97
N GLU A 109 -4.76 -20.12 -3.17
CA GLU A 109 -4.24 -20.01 -1.80
C GLU A 109 -2.82 -19.44 -1.80
N ARG A 110 -1.94 -19.93 -2.68
CA ARG A 110 -0.58 -19.44 -2.84
C ARG A 110 -0.55 -17.95 -3.21
N ALA A 111 -1.37 -17.51 -4.16
CA ALA A 111 -1.41 -16.11 -4.57
C ALA A 111 -1.88 -15.19 -3.45
N ASN A 112 -2.86 -15.63 -2.66
CA ASN A 112 -3.33 -14.92 -1.47
C ASN A 112 -2.26 -14.85 -0.36
N ASN A 113 -1.52 -15.93 -0.12
CA ASN A 113 -0.40 -15.95 0.83
C ASN A 113 0.71 -14.99 0.39
N LEU A 114 1.14 -15.08 -0.87
CA LEU A 114 2.16 -14.20 -1.43
C LEU A 114 1.75 -12.72 -1.34
N TYR A 115 0.50 -12.39 -1.66
CA TYR A 115 -0.01 -11.03 -1.49
C TYR A 115 0.13 -10.51 -0.05
N ARG A 116 -0.29 -11.30 0.96
CA ARG A 116 -0.12 -10.91 2.37
C ARG A 116 1.34 -10.77 2.76
N ASP A 117 2.21 -11.64 2.26
CA ASP A 117 3.65 -11.55 2.49
C ASP A 117 4.25 -10.27 1.88
N GLY A 118 3.75 -9.82 0.72
CA GLY A 118 4.14 -8.55 0.11
C GLY A 118 3.73 -7.33 0.94
N VAL A 119 2.51 -7.34 1.48
CA VAL A 119 2.06 -6.31 2.44
C VAL A 119 2.96 -6.30 3.66
N GLU A 120 3.24 -7.48 4.24
CA GLU A 120 4.07 -7.60 5.43
C GLU A 120 5.53 -7.19 5.18
N LEU A 121 6.09 -7.51 4.01
CA LEU A 121 7.41 -7.04 3.60
C LEU A 121 7.46 -5.52 3.41
N ALA A 122 6.43 -4.92 2.80
CA ALA A 122 6.34 -3.47 2.66
C ALA A 122 6.24 -2.76 4.02
N ARG A 123 5.51 -3.36 4.96
CA ARG A 123 5.46 -2.87 6.35
C ARG A 123 6.79 -3.04 7.07
N ALA A 124 7.50 -4.15 6.82
CA ALA A 124 8.86 -4.36 7.33
C ALA A 124 9.83 -3.25 6.89
N VAL A 125 9.71 -2.76 5.64
CA VAL A 125 10.43 -1.57 5.18
C VAL A 125 10.05 -0.33 5.98
N ALA A 126 8.76 -0.06 6.16
CA ALA A 126 8.27 1.11 6.90
C ALA A 126 8.73 1.12 8.37
N ARG A 127 8.73 -0.03 9.05
CA ARG A 127 9.18 -0.14 10.44
C ARG A 127 10.70 -0.25 10.60
N LEU A 128 11.43 -0.53 9.52
CA LEU A 128 12.86 -0.88 9.50
C LEU A 128 13.14 -2.19 10.26
N ASP A 129 12.45 -3.26 9.86
CA ASP A 129 12.55 -4.56 10.53
C ASP A 129 13.93 -5.22 10.30
N PRO A 130 14.67 -5.60 11.36
CA PRO A 130 15.95 -6.30 11.22
C PRO A 130 15.82 -7.70 10.60
N GLY A 131 14.64 -8.31 10.62
CA GLY A 131 14.33 -9.61 10.01
C GLY A 131 14.05 -9.57 8.51
N ILE A 132 14.06 -8.39 7.88
CA ILE A 132 13.65 -8.20 6.48
C ILE A 132 14.39 -9.08 5.48
N ARG A 133 15.69 -9.36 5.68
CA ARG A 133 16.47 -10.23 4.78
C ARG A 133 15.87 -11.64 4.72
N GLY A 134 15.53 -12.22 5.86
CA GLY A 134 14.89 -13.53 5.93
C GLY A 134 13.51 -13.54 5.25
N MET A 135 12.75 -12.45 5.41
CA MET A 135 11.44 -12.27 4.75
C MET A 135 11.58 -12.18 3.23
N SER A 136 12.50 -11.35 2.73
CA SER A 136 12.79 -11.19 1.30
C SER A 136 13.25 -12.49 0.66
N GLU A 137 14.20 -13.21 1.27
CA GLU A 137 14.68 -14.49 0.76
C GLU A 137 13.58 -15.55 0.73
N SER A 138 12.76 -15.61 1.79
CA SER A 138 11.61 -16.51 1.87
C SER A 138 10.57 -16.21 0.79
N LEU A 139 10.28 -14.93 0.53
CA LEU A 139 9.36 -14.51 -0.53
C LEU A 139 9.92 -14.89 -1.90
N LEU A 140 11.15 -14.50 -2.22
CA LEU A 140 11.80 -14.76 -3.52
C LEU A 140 11.82 -16.24 -3.89
N ARG A 141 12.10 -17.13 -2.94
CA ARG A 141 12.08 -18.59 -3.18
C ARG A 141 10.71 -19.14 -3.56
N ARG A 142 9.63 -18.47 -3.15
CA ARG A 142 8.24 -18.91 -3.38
C ARG A 142 7.57 -18.22 -4.55
N LEU A 143 8.19 -17.20 -5.16
CA LEU A 143 7.59 -16.49 -6.29
C LEU A 143 7.57 -17.35 -7.56
N PRO A 144 6.46 -17.36 -8.32
CA PRO A 144 6.48 -17.81 -9.71
C PRO A 144 7.45 -16.97 -10.54
N VAL A 145 8.12 -17.59 -11.52
CA VAL A 145 9.09 -16.91 -12.40
C VAL A 145 8.49 -15.66 -13.05
N LEU A 146 7.25 -15.75 -13.57
CA LEU A 146 6.57 -14.61 -14.19
C LEU A 146 6.33 -13.44 -13.24
N VAL A 147 6.12 -13.70 -11.96
CA VAL A 147 5.92 -12.65 -10.94
C VAL A 147 7.25 -12.08 -10.51
N ARG A 148 8.27 -12.94 -10.35
CA ARG A 148 9.63 -12.56 -10.00
C ARG A 148 10.23 -11.62 -11.05
N ASP A 149 10.02 -11.93 -12.32
CA ASP A 149 10.58 -11.21 -13.46
C ASP A 149 9.61 -10.09 -13.94
N PHE A 150 8.50 -9.86 -13.23
CA PHE A 150 7.57 -8.79 -13.54
C PHE A 150 8.24 -7.43 -13.40
N VAL A 151 8.12 -6.58 -14.41
CA VAL A 151 8.67 -5.22 -14.40
C VAL A 151 7.62 -4.25 -13.88
N TYR A 152 7.91 -3.66 -12.71
CA TYR A 152 7.07 -2.62 -12.12
C TYR A 152 7.53 -1.25 -12.60
N THR A 153 6.60 -0.49 -13.19
CA THR A 153 6.81 0.92 -13.53
C THR A 153 6.17 1.82 -12.48
N GLY A 154 6.99 2.56 -11.74
CA GLY A 154 6.57 3.68 -10.91
C GLY A 154 6.41 4.95 -11.75
N ILE A 155 5.39 5.75 -11.43
CA ILE A 155 5.12 7.04 -12.08
C ILE A 155 4.84 8.05 -10.97
N ARG A 156 5.36 9.28 -11.11
CA ARG A 156 5.01 10.39 -10.22
C ARG A 156 3.50 10.59 -10.12
N ASP A 157 3.02 10.59 -8.88
CA ASP A 157 1.66 10.96 -8.54
C ASP A 157 1.70 12.02 -7.46
N LYS A 158 1.31 13.24 -7.84
CA LYS A 158 1.37 14.43 -6.98
C LYS A 158 0.47 14.30 -5.75
N TYR A 159 -0.72 13.72 -5.90
CA TYR A 159 -1.69 13.63 -4.82
C TYR A 159 -1.33 12.51 -3.84
N THR A 160 -0.94 11.34 -4.36
CA THR A 160 -0.39 10.27 -3.53
C THR A 160 0.84 10.76 -2.76
N TRP A 161 1.76 11.49 -3.39
CA TRP A 161 2.95 12.04 -2.72
C TRP A 161 2.61 13.02 -1.59
N ARG A 162 1.74 14.00 -1.85
CA ARG A 162 1.29 14.98 -0.85
C ARG A 162 0.60 14.35 0.35
N ALA A 163 -0.18 13.31 0.11
CA ALA A 163 -0.85 12.51 1.13
C ALA A 163 0.10 11.52 1.84
N SER A 164 1.32 11.32 1.33
CA SER A 164 2.33 10.44 1.91
C SER A 164 3.26 11.13 2.91
N ASP A 165 3.01 12.39 3.24
CA ASP A 165 3.77 13.13 4.25
C ASP A 165 3.60 12.51 5.66
N PRO A 166 4.69 12.01 6.29
CA PRO A 166 4.63 11.36 7.59
C PRO A 166 4.03 12.23 8.70
N VAL A 167 4.19 13.56 8.63
CA VAL A 167 3.61 14.48 9.62
C VAL A 167 2.09 14.47 9.52
N LYS A 168 1.54 14.50 8.30
CA LYS A 168 0.09 14.44 8.08
C LYS A 168 -0.47 13.08 8.48
N ILE A 169 0.22 11.99 8.12
CA ILE A 169 -0.20 10.62 8.46
C ILE A 169 -0.19 10.42 9.98
N ARG A 170 0.83 10.95 10.68
CA ARG A 170 0.90 10.90 12.15
C ARG A 170 -0.25 11.67 12.79
N ALA A 171 -0.54 12.88 12.31
CA ALA A 171 -1.67 13.66 12.79
C ALA A 171 -3.02 12.95 12.56
N LEU A 172 -3.18 12.20 11.45
CA LEU A 172 -4.33 11.36 11.22
C LEU A 172 -4.40 10.22 12.26
N ALA A 173 -3.29 9.52 12.48
CA ALA A 173 -3.21 8.42 13.44
C ALA A 173 -3.54 8.88 14.86
N ASP A 174 -3.00 10.02 15.31
CA ASP A 174 -3.26 10.59 16.63
C ASP A 174 -4.76 10.91 16.82
N ARG A 175 -5.42 11.44 15.79
CA ARG A 175 -6.87 11.70 15.80
C ARG A 175 -7.66 10.41 15.92
N ILE A 176 -7.34 9.40 15.13
CA ILE A 176 -8.00 8.09 15.18
C ILE A 176 -7.84 7.50 16.59
N LEU A 177 -6.60 7.45 17.11
CA LEU A 177 -6.30 6.86 18.41
C LEU A 177 -6.95 7.58 19.60
N SER A 178 -7.33 8.85 19.43
CA SER A 178 -8.09 9.60 20.43
C SER A 178 -9.54 9.14 20.57
N GLU A 179 -10.09 8.48 19.55
CA GLU A 179 -11.49 8.05 19.49
C GLU A 179 -11.66 6.52 19.44
N CYS A 180 -10.76 5.81 18.74
CA CYS A 180 -10.81 4.36 18.64
C CYS A 180 -9.44 3.73 18.35
N ARG A 181 -9.35 2.41 18.52
CA ARG A 181 -8.21 1.60 18.07
C ARG A 181 -8.72 0.62 17.02
N PRO A 182 -8.42 0.81 15.72
CA PRO A 182 -8.85 -0.11 14.69
C PRO A 182 -8.20 -1.48 14.86
N ASP A 183 -8.99 -2.54 14.65
CA ASP A 183 -8.52 -3.92 14.62
C ASP A 183 -7.90 -4.29 13.25
N ILE A 184 -8.22 -3.50 12.22
CA ILE A 184 -7.63 -3.59 10.87
C ILE A 184 -7.76 -2.26 10.14
N VAL A 185 -6.77 -1.94 9.32
CA VAL A 185 -6.82 -0.89 8.30
C VAL A 185 -7.04 -1.55 6.94
N VAL A 186 -8.06 -1.12 6.21
CA VAL A 186 -8.33 -1.58 4.84
C VAL A 186 -8.21 -0.40 3.88
N GLY A 187 -7.16 -0.38 3.05
CA GLY A 187 -6.86 0.70 2.12
C GLY A 187 -7.39 0.46 0.71
N ALA A 188 -7.88 1.51 0.05
CA ALA A 188 -8.24 1.52 -1.37
C ALA A 188 -6.97 1.67 -2.25
N ALA A 189 -6.45 0.57 -2.78
CA ALA A 189 -5.25 0.61 -3.63
C ALA A 189 -5.55 1.29 -4.98
N HIS A 190 -4.66 2.11 -5.53
CA HIS A 190 -3.21 2.04 -5.34
C HIS A 190 -2.62 3.22 -4.57
N GLY A 191 -3.32 4.35 -4.53
CA GLY A 191 -2.82 5.59 -3.92
C GLY A 191 -2.64 5.47 -2.41
N SER A 192 -3.55 4.76 -1.74
CA SER A 192 -3.48 4.57 -0.29
C SER A 192 -2.36 3.63 0.17
N ILE A 193 -1.64 2.96 -0.73
CA ILE A 193 -0.61 2.00 -0.33
C ILE A 193 0.51 2.69 0.41
N LEU A 194 1.14 3.70 -0.20
CA LEU A 194 2.27 4.39 0.39
C LEU A 194 1.96 5.02 1.77
N PRO A 195 0.89 5.82 1.94
CA PRO A 195 0.55 6.38 3.25
C PRO A 195 -0.04 5.32 4.20
N GLY A 196 -0.73 4.31 3.68
CA GLY A 196 -1.33 3.23 4.47
C GLY A 196 -0.29 2.39 5.20
N LEU A 197 0.90 2.21 4.62
CA LEU A 197 2.03 1.54 5.27
C LEU A 197 2.43 2.25 6.57
N LEU A 198 2.62 3.57 6.54
CA LEU A 198 2.96 4.33 7.76
C LEU A 198 1.77 4.41 8.73
N LEU A 199 0.55 4.60 8.21
CA LEU A 199 -0.64 4.70 9.04
C LEU A 199 -0.84 3.44 9.88
N ALA A 200 -0.70 2.25 9.27
CA ALA A 200 -0.83 0.98 9.98
C ALA A 200 0.21 0.82 11.11
N GLU A 201 1.45 1.25 10.87
CA GLU A 201 2.50 1.21 11.89
C GLU A 201 2.22 2.19 13.04
N TYR A 202 1.72 3.40 12.77
CA TYR A 202 1.35 4.35 13.83
C TYR A 202 0.15 3.89 14.65
N LEU A 203 -0.81 3.23 14.02
CA LEU A 203 -1.99 2.69 14.69
C LEU A 203 -1.70 1.36 15.43
N GLY A 204 -0.60 0.68 15.08
CA GLY A 204 -0.30 -0.67 15.56
C GLY A 204 -1.32 -1.71 15.07
N ALA A 205 -1.88 -1.53 13.88
CA ALA A 205 -2.96 -2.35 13.34
C ALA A 205 -2.50 -3.17 12.10
N PRO A 206 -3.09 -4.35 11.86
CA PRO A 206 -2.98 -5.05 10.59
C PRO A 206 -3.42 -4.19 9.41
N LEU A 207 -2.83 -4.43 8.24
CA LEU A 207 -3.10 -3.70 7.01
C LEU A 207 -3.50 -4.66 5.90
N TYR A 208 -4.54 -4.29 5.14
CA TYR A 208 -4.97 -5.00 3.95
C TYR A 208 -5.36 -4.00 2.88
N PHE A 209 -5.04 -4.30 1.62
CA PHE A 209 -5.47 -3.48 0.48
C PHE A 209 -6.50 -4.21 -0.36
N ILE A 210 -7.45 -3.44 -0.87
CA ILE A 210 -8.38 -3.88 -1.91
C ILE A 210 -8.13 -2.98 -3.11
N ARG A 211 -7.95 -3.56 -4.29
CA ARG A 211 -7.80 -2.76 -5.51
C ARG A 211 -9.08 -1.96 -5.73
N PHE A 212 -8.92 -0.64 -5.78
CA PHE A 212 -9.97 0.23 -6.27
C PHE A 212 -9.38 1.53 -6.82
N SER A 213 -9.19 1.59 -8.13
CA SER A 213 -8.57 2.72 -8.79
C SER A 213 -9.37 3.18 -10.01
N MET A 214 -10.36 4.04 -9.77
CA MET A 214 -11.21 4.61 -10.82
C MET A 214 -10.40 5.33 -11.92
N PHE A 215 -9.34 6.06 -11.57
CA PHE A 215 -8.58 6.85 -12.55
C PHE A 215 -7.50 6.03 -13.28
N LYS A 216 -6.66 5.29 -12.53
CA LYS A 216 -5.51 4.57 -13.14
C LYS A 216 -5.91 3.23 -13.78
N ARG A 217 -7.05 2.67 -13.37
CA ARG A 217 -7.49 1.31 -13.74
C ARG A 217 -8.91 1.23 -14.25
N LYS A 218 -9.66 2.34 -14.23
CA LYS A 218 -11.08 2.40 -14.66
C LYS A 218 -11.95 1.40 -13.90
N ASP A 219 -11.60 1.13 -12.64
CA ASP A 219 -12.40 0.24 -11.80
C ASP A 219 -13.73 0.95 -11.46
N ASP A 220 -14.86 0.34 -11.80
CA ASP A 220 -16.21 0.87 -11.48
C ASP A 220 -16.66 0.57 -10.04
N ALA A 221 -15.98 -0.38 -9.38
CA ALA A 221 -16.23 -0.79 -8.00
C ALA A 221 -14.95 -1.38 -7.37
N PRO A 222 -14.86 -1.51 -6.04
CA PRO A 222 -13.76 -2.20 -5.38
C PRO A 222 -13.72 -3.69 -5.76
N ILE A 223 -12.52 -4.20 -6.03
CA ILE A 223 -12.31 -5.58 -6.48
C ILE A 223 -12.10 -6.48 -5.28
N VAL A 224 -13.16 -7.18 -4.89
CA VAL A 224 -13.21 -8.04 -3.71
C VAL A 224 -13.51 -9.47 -4.18
N SER A 225 -12.58 -10.39 -3.93
CA SER A 225 -12.75 -11.83 -4.18
C SER A 225 -13.37 -12.53 -2.97
N LEU A 226 -13.78 -13.80 -3.13
CA LEU A 226 -14.23 -14.62 -1.99
C LEU A 226 -13.12 -14.79 -0.94
N SER A 227 -11.86 -14.91 -1.37
CA SER A 227 -10.71 -15.03 -0.46
C SER A 227 -10.53 -13.76 0.38
N ASP A 228 -10.77 -12.58 -0.21
CA ASP A 228 -10.79 -11.31 0.52
C ASP A 228 -11.89 -11.32 1.58
N GLU A 229 -13.11 -11.72 1.22
CA GLU A 229 -14.24 -11.77 2.16
C GLU A 229 -13.95 -12.73 3.32
N VAL A 230 -13.38 -13.91 3.04
CA VAL A 230 -12.98 -14.87 4.08
C VAL A 230 -11.91 -14.28 5.00
N PHE A 231 -10.84 -13.70 4.46
CA PHE A 231 -9.79 -13.10 5.29
C PHE A 231 -10.33 -11.95 6.15
N LEU A 232 -11.06 -11.01 5.52
CA LEU A 232 -11.57 -9.81 6.19
C LEU A 232 -12.67 -10.14 7.21
N SER A 233 -13.43 -11.22 7.02
CA SER A 233 -14.45 -11.66 7.98
C SER A 233 -13.88 -12.04 9.35
N SER A 234 -12.59 -12.38 9.43
CA SER A 234 -11.91 -12.63 10.72
C SER A 234 -11.82 -11.38 11.61
N TYR A 235 -12.04 -10.19 11.05
CA TYR A 235 -12.05 -8.91 11.77
C TYR A 235 -13.47 -8.34 11.99
N ARG A 236 -14.53 -9.10 11.66
CA ARG A 236 -15.92 -8.63 11.65
C ARG A 236 -16.41 -8.06 12.98
N ASP A 237 -15.97 -8.63 14.10
CA ASP A 237 -16.43 -8.24 15.44
C ASP A 237 -15.70 -6.97 15.98
N GLY A 238 -14.57 -6.65 15.35
CA GLY A 238 -13.73 -5.49 15.63
C GLY A 238 -14.12 -4.25 14.83
N THR A 239 -13.32 -3.20 14.96
CA THR A 239 -13.47 -1.92 14.25
C THR A 239 -12.54 -1.88 13.05
N ALA A 240 -13.10 -1.83 11.83
CA ALA A 240 -12.32 -1.64 10.61
C ALA A 240 -12.18 -0.15 10.27
N LEU A 241 -10.96 0.28 9.93
CA LEU A 241 -10.69 1.60 9.37
C LEU A 241 -10.58 1.48 7.85
N LEU A 242 -11.54 2.04 7.13
CA LEU A 242 -11.54 2.10 5.67
C LEU A 242 -10.83 3.38 5.22
N PHE A 243 -9.77 3.22 4.42
CA PHE A 243 -8.79 4.28 4.21
C PHE A 243 -8.56 4.58 2.72
N ASP A 244 -8.52 5.87 2.40
CA ASP A 244 -8.13 6.43 1.10
C ASP A 244 -7.18 7.60 1.35
N GLU A 245 -6.16 7.83 0.52
CA GLU A 245 -5.17 8.86 0.85
C GLU A 245 -5.68 10.29 0.63
N ASP A 246 -6.45 10.47 -0.44
CA ASP A 246 -6.91 11.77 -0.92
C ASP A 246 -8.39 11.75 -1.33
N VAL A 247 -9.22 12.46 -0.58
CA VAL A 247 -10.65 12.56 -0.83
C VAL A 247 -10.96 13.85 -1.57
N ALA A 248 -10.91 13.79 -2.91
CA ALA A 248 -11.22 14.91 -3.80
C ALA A 248 -12.73 15.15 -3.95
N LYS A 249 -13.43 14.24 -4.65
CA LYS A 249 -14.90 14.28 -4.77
C LYS A 249 -15.60 13.52 -3.67
N GLY A 250 -15.00 12.44 -3.15
CA GLY A 250 -15.64 11.52 -2.20
C GLY A 250 -16.03 10.17 -2.80
N THR A 251 -16.17 10.08 -4.12
CA THR A 251 -16.74 8.89 -4.78
C THR A 251 -15.97 7.60 -4.47
N THR A 252 -14.64 7.61 -4.48
CA THR A 252 -13.83 6.41 -4.17
C THR A 252 -14.14 5.89 -2.77
N LEU A 253 -13.93 6.70 -1.74
CA LEU A 253 -14.14 6.26 -0.36
C LEU A 253 -15.61 5.89 -0.07
N GLU A 254 -16.58 6.57 -0.67
CA GLU A 254 -18.01 6.24 -0.54
C GLU A 254 -18.33 4.85 -1.15
N LEU A 255 -17.89 4.60 -2.39
CA LEU A 255 -18.09 3.31 -3.06
C LEU A 255 -17.34 2.18 -2.32
N PHE A 256 -16.16 2.50 -1.80
CA PHE A 256 -15.34 1.60 -1.01
C PHE A 256 -16.03 1.21 0.30
N GLU A 257 -16.51 2.19 1.06
CA GLU A 257 -17.26 1.96 2.28
C GLU A 257 -18.51 1.14 2.01
N ARG A 258 -19.29 1.51 0.99
CA ARG A 258 -20.53 0.81 0.65
C ARG A 258 -20.30 -0.66 0.30
N ARG A 259 -19.23 -0.99 -0.44
CA ARG A 259 -18.91 -2.38 -0.82
C ARG A 259 -18.46 -3.23 0.37
N LEU A 260 -17.75 -2.63 1.33
CA LEU A 260 -17.17 -3.34 2.49
C LEU A 260 -18.07 -3.28 3.74
N ALA A 261 -19.07 -2.40 3.78
CA ALA A 261 -20.01 -2.27 4.88
C ALA A 261 -20.64 -3.60 5.36
N PRO A 262 -21.01 -4.55 4.47
CA PRO A 262 -21.52 -5.85 4.92
C PRO A 262 -20.52 -6.70 5.71
N LEU A 263 -19.22 -6.52 5.46
CA LEU A 263 -18.14 -7.25 6.17
C LEU A 263 -17.82 -6.63 7.52
N PHE A 264 -18.04 -5.31 7.68
CA PHE A 264 -17.66 -4.54 8.86
C PHE A 264 -18.84 -3.74 9.42
N PRO A 265 -19.63 -4.34 10.34
CA PRO A 265 -20.70 -3.62 11.04
C PRO A 265 -20.17 -2.41 11.83
N LYS A 266 -18.99 -2.54 12.43
CA LYS A 266 -18.26 -1.43 13.06
C LYS A 266 -17.14 -0.99 12.13
N ARG A 267 -17.39 0.10 11.41
CA ARG A 267 -16.39 0.70 10.51
C ARG A 267 -16.29 2.20 10.74
N ARG A 268 -15.13 2.73 10.41
CA ARG A 268 -14.83 4.15 10.33
C ARG A 268 -14.10 4.43 9.02
N THR A 269 -14.19 5.64 8.53
CA THR A 269 -13.57 6.09 7.29
C THR A 269 -12.49 7.12 7.61
N ALA A 270 -11.38 7.05 6.89
CA ALA A 270 -10.27 7.98 7.10
C ALA A 270 -9.63 8.41 5.77
N SER A 271 -9.13 9.65 5.76
CA SER A 271 -8.22 10.11 4.72
C SER A 271 -7.12 11.02 5.25
N VAL A 272 -5.98 11.06 4.57
CA VAL A 272 -4.92 12.02 4.95
C VAL A 272 -5.35 13.42 4.54
N ILE A 273 -5.81 13.54 3.30
CA ILE A 273 -6.27 14.79 2.70
C ILE A 273 -7.76 14.67 2.37
N ARG A 274 -8.51 15.74 2.64
CA ARG A 274 -9.87 15.94 2.12
C ARG A 274 -9.94 17.29 1.44
N HIS A 275 -10.45 17.36 0.23
CA HIS A 275 -10.71 18.62 -0.46
C HIS A 275 -11.99 19.27 0.08
N SER A 276 -12.00 20.59 0.18
CA SER A 276 -13.13 21.35 0.77
C SER A 276 -14.46 21.03 0.09
N GLY A 277 -14.44 20.90 -1.24
CA GLY A 277 -15.57 20.58 -2.10
C GLY A 277 -15.99 19.10 -2.15
N ALA A 278 -15.33 18.21 -1.39
CA ALA A 278 -15.73 16.79 -1.34
C ALA A 278 -17.15 16.64 -0.78
N SER A 279 -17.99 15.83 -1.45
CA SER A 279 -19.38 15.60 -1.05
C SER A 279 -19.52 14.80 0.24
N ILE A 280 -18.47 14.07 0.62
CA ILE A 280 -18.42 13.30 1.87
C ILE A 280 -17.43 13.93 2.85
N ARG A 281 -17.63 13.58 4.12
CA ARG A 281 -16.70 13.87 5.20
C ARG A 281 -16.33 12.54 5.85
N PRO A 282 -15.09 12.04 5.66
CA PRO A 282 -14.62 10.87 6.39
C PRO A 282 -14.73 11.12 7.90
N ASP A 283 -14.88 10.06 8.69
CA ASP A 283 -14.89 10.15 10.16
C ASP A 283 -13.60 10.83 10.65
N PHE A 284 -12.47 10.53 10.00
CA PHE A 284 -11.18 11.11 10.31
C PHE A 284 -10.49 11.72 9.09
N THR A 285 -9.95 12.93 9.25
CA THR A 285 -9.10 13.56 8.24
C THR A 285 -7.94 14.28 8.93
N ALA A 286 -6.72 14.20 8.40
CA ALA A 286 -5.60 15.01 8.92
C ALA A 286 -5.71 16.48 8.47
N ARG A 287 -5.84 16.73 7.16
CA ARG A 287 -5.87 18.07 6.59
C ARG A 287 -7.05 18.26 5.63
N THR A 288 -7.73 19.41 5.76
CA THR A 288 -8.67 19.88 4.73
C THR A 288 -7.92 20.83 3.78
N TRP A 289 -7.97 20.55 2.48
CA TRP A 289 -7.40 21.40 1.42
C TRP A 289 -8.47 22.35 0.90
N TRP A 290 -8.18 23.66 0.89
CA TRP A 290 -9.12 24.73 0.54
C TRP A 290 -8.88 25.38 -0.82
N GLU A 291 -7.98 24.83 -1.64
CA GLU A 291 -7.59 25.34 -2.96
C GLU A 291 -8.22 24.50 -4.06
#